data_AF-A0AA92DWA6-F1
#
_entry.id   AF-A0AA92DWA6-F1
#
_cell.length_a   1.000
_cell.length_b   1.000
_cell.length_c   1.000
_cell.angle_alpha   90.00
_cell.angle_beta   90.00
_cell.angle_gamma   90.00
#
_symmetry.space_group_name_H-M   'P 1'
#
loop_
_entity.id
_entity.type
_entity.pdbx_description
1 polymer ?
#
loop_
_entity_poly.entity_id
_entity_poly.type
_entity_poly.pdbx_seq_one_letter_code
_entity_poly.pdbx_strand_id
1 'polypeptide(L)'
;METKRMVDRYNVVGMAYDPAQILDFEEACTEAGLNIWKYEGPNEPAGGGLMMVRHGQGWKGLDNPALLNMPTGVKALEDAILNGKLTIEKNPVTNFCSANMSLAPGANPDQKVPNRRKARGRIDGMVALIEAINGARSSITGGASAGPEIIIL
;
A
#
# COMPACT_ATOMS: atom_id res chain seq x y z
N MET A 1 -17.93 4.20 8.38
CA MET A 1 -16.57 4.28 7.82
C MET A 1 -16.38 3.16 6.79
N GLU A 2 -15.86 3.48 5.60
CA GLU A 2 -15.73 2.51 4.50
C GLU A 2 -14.73 1.39 4.79
N THR A 3 -13.61 1.69 5.46
CA THR A 3 -12.62 0.68 5.87
C THR A 3 -13.24 -0.40 6.75
N LYS A 4 -14.10 -0.03 7.70
CA LYS A 4 -14.82 -1.02 8.52
C LYS A 4 -15.68 -1.94 7.66
N ARG A 5 -16.41 -1.37 6.69
CA ARG A 5 -17.25 -2.14 5.76
C ARG A 5 -16.43 -3.16 4.97
N MET A 6 -15.21 -2.81 4.57
CA MET A 6 -14.30 -3.75 3.89
C MET A 6 -13.80 -4.85 4.82
N VAL A 7 -13.39 -4.51 6.04
CA VAL A 7 -12.95 -5.50 7.05
C VAL A 7 -14.08 -6.46 7.42
N ASP A 8 -15.33 -5.98 7.48
CA ASP A 8 -16.49 -6.82 7.75
C ASP A 8 -16.85 -7.72 6.55
N ARG A 9 -16.57 -7.27 5.31
CA ARG A 9 -16.92 -7.99 4.07
C ARG A 9 -15.85 -8.99 3.62
N TYR A 10 -14.59 -8.72 3.92
CA TYR A 10 -13.45 -9.49 3.43
C TYR A 10 -12.56 -9.93 4.58
N ASN A 11 -11.83 -11.03 4.40
CA ASN A 11 -10.77 -11.42 5.32
C ASN A 11 -9.51 -10.55 5.07
N VAL A 12 -9.53 -9.32 5.55
CA VAL A 12 -8.42 -8.36 5.35
C VAL A 12 -7.23 -8.77 6.22
N VAL A 13 -6.14 -9.19 5.57
CA VAL A 13 -4.92 -9.65 6.24
C VAL A 13 -4.01 -8.52 6.73
N GLY A 14 -4.20 -7.31 6.20
CA GLY A 14 -3.47 -6.12 6.61
C GLY A 14 -3.70 -4.95 5.66
N MET A 15 -3.34 -3.74 6.13
CA MET A 15 -3.46 -2.50 5.39
C MET A 15 -2.12 -1.78 5.38
N ALA A 16 -1.57 -1.55 4.19
CA ALA A 16 -0.44 -0.64 4.01
C ALA A 16 -0.93 0.82 4.09
N TYR A 17 -0.22 1.68 4.80
CA TYR A 17 -0.62 3.09 4.95
C TYR A 17 0.55 4.08 4.86
N ASP A 18 0.31 5.25 4.26
CA ASP A 18 1.17 6.43 4.39
C ASP A 18 0.97 7.08 5.77
N PRO A 19 2.03 7.38 6.56
CA PRO A 19 1.88 8.00 7.87
C PRO A 19 1.23 9.40 7.89
N ALA A 20 1.04 10.05 6.75
CA ALA A 20 0.32 11.32 6.69
C ALA A 20 -1.12 11.17 7.22
N GLN A 21 -1.51 12.01 8.18
CA GLN A 21 -2.87 12.05 8.78
C GLN A 21 -3.31 10.74 9.46
N ILE A 22 -2.36 9.90 9.89
CA ILE A 22 -2.69 8.64 10.56
C ILE A 22 -3.49 8.84 11.86
N LEU A 23 -3.24 9.91 12.61
CA LEU A 23 -3.94 10.17 13.88
C LEU A 23 -5.45 10.36 13.67
N ASP A 24 -5.85 11.12 12.64
CA ASP A 24 -7.25 11.33 12.29
C ASP A 24 -7.92 10.00 11.88
N PHE A 25 -7.16 9.13 11.22
CA PHE A 25 -7.64 7.79 10.87
C PHE A 25 -7.78 6.87 12.10
N GLU A 26 -6.86 6.94 13.06
CA GLU A 26 -6.94 6.18 14.33
C GLU A 26 -8.17 6.62 15.15
N GLU A 27 -8.44 7.92 15.21
CA GLU A 27 -9.64 8.48 15.84
C GLU A 27 -10.92 8.00 15.14
N ALA A 28 -10.97 8.10 13.80
CA ALA A 28 -12.11 7.63 13.02
C ALA A 28 -12.34 6.11 13.16
N CYS A 29 -11.27 5.31 13.29
CA CYS A 29 -11.38 3.88 13.58
C CYS A 29 -11.99 3.62 14.96
N THR A 30 -11.56 4.39 15.96
CA THR A 30 -12.09 4.30 17.33
C THR A 30 -13.57 4.63 17.36
N GLU A 31 -13.99 5.73 16.72
CA GLU A 31 -15.40 6.13 16.62
C GLU A 31 -16.26 5.08 15.89
N ALA A 32 -15.70 4.45 14.85
CA ALA A 32 -16.37 3.42 14.09
C ALA A 32 -16.36 2.03 14.78
N GLY A 33 -15.68 1.87 15.92
CA GLY A 33 -15.50 0.58 16.59
C GLY A 33 -14.65 -0.41 15.80
N LEU A 34 -13.73 0.06 14.95
CA LEU A 34 -12.77 -0.77 14.24
C LEU A 34 -11.48 -0.85 15.07
N ASN A 35 -11.19 -2.03 15.63
CA ASN A 35 -9.91 -2.27 16.29
C ASN A 35 -8.79 -2.32 15.25
N ILE A 36 -7.69 -1.63 15.52
CA ILE A 36 -6.52 -1.54 14.64
C ILE A 36 -5.25 -1.80 15.45
N TRP A 37 -4.24 -2.33 14.78
CA TRP A 37 -2.93 -2.58 15.38
C TRP A 37 -1.82 -2.22 14.40
N LYS A 38 -0.86 -1.40 14.85
CA LYS A 38 0.32 -1.04 14.05
C LYS A 38 1.42 -2.09 14.20
N TYR A 39 1.88 -2.61 13.08
CA TYR A 39 3.04 -3.48 13.03
C TYR A 39 4.32 -2.68 13.27
N GLU A 40 5.06 -3.03 14.32
CA GLU A 40 6.31 -2.36 14.72
C GLU A 40 7.56 -3.23 14.44
N GLY A 41 7.38 -4.47 13.94
CA GLY A 41 8.46 -5.36 13.55
C GLY A 41 8.21 -6.83 13.89
N PRO A 42 9.07 -7.75 13.41
CA PRO A 42 8.87 -9.19 13.58
C PRO A 42 9.09 -9.69 15.01
N ASN A 43 9.82 -8.92 15.82
CA ASN A 43 10.11 -9.25 17.22
C ASN A 43 9.12 -8.59 18.20
N GLU A 44 8.21 -7.76 17.69
CA GLU A 44 7.21 -7.07 18.49
C GLU A 44 5.94 -7.91 18.58
N PRO A 45 5.19 -7.82 19.70
CA PRO A 45 3.99 -8.63 19.89
C PRO A 45 2.93 -8.29 18.83
N ALA A 46 2.29 -9.34 18.31
CA ALA A 46 1.11 -9.19 17.47
C ALA A 46 -0.05 -8.59 18.27
N GLY A 47 -0.79 -7.68 17.64
CA GLY A 47 -2.01 -7.09 18.21
C GLY A 47 -3.28 -7.67 17.60
N GLY A 48 -4.42 -7.15 18.02
CA GLY A 48 -5.74 -7.55 17.53
C GLY A 48 -6.32 -6.55 16.52
N GLY A 49 -7.29 -7.02 15.72
CA GLY A 49 -7.99 -6.20 14.74
C GLY A 49 -7.27 -6.10 13.39
N LEU A 50 -7.51 -4.99 12.67
CA LEU A 50 -6.88 -4.74 11.38
C LEU A 50 -5.40 -4.39 11.58
N MET A 51 -4.51 -5.26 11.07
CA MET A 51 -3.08 -5.00 11.03
C MET A 51 -2.77 -3.83 10.09
N MET A 52 -1.98 -2.87 10.57
CA MET A 52 -1.56 -1.69 9.85
C MET A 52 -0.04 -1.69 9.67
N VAL A 53 0.41 -1.65 8.42
CA VAL A 53 1.83 -1.67 8.07
C VAL A 53 2.22 -0.34 7.47
N ARG A 54 3.18 0.35 8.09
CA ARG A 54 3.60 1.66 7.61
C ARG A 54 4.38 1.53 6.30
N HIS A 55 4.04 2.39 5.34
CA HIS A 55 4.71 2.47 4.06
C HIS A 55 5.50 3.79 3.94
N GLY A 56 6.80 3.66 3.70
CA GLY A 56 7.70 4.78 3.48
C GLY A 56 7.45 5.46 2.14
N GLN A 57 7.19 6.76 2.17
CA GLN A 57 7.06 7.58 0.96
C GLN A 57 8.41 7.91 0.33
N GLY A 58 8.46 7.91 -1.00
CA GLY A 58 9.68 8.16 -1.76
C GLY A 58 10.77 7.14 -1.41
N TRP A 59 11.98 7.62 -1.11
CA TRP A 59 13.14 6.76 -0.82
C TRP A 59 13.23 6.27 0.64
N LYS A 60 12.22 6.53 1.47
CA LYS A 60 12.23 6.17 2.88
C LYS A 60 11.91 4.68 3.07
N GLY A 61 12.45 4.07 4.13
CA GLY A 61 12.13 2.71 4.55
C GLY A 61 12.93 1.59 3.85
N LEU A 62 13.91 1.93 3.00
CA LEU A 62 14.79 0.94 2.35
C LEU A 62 15.58 0.09 3.36
N ASP A 63 16.03 0.70 4.46
CA ASP A 63 16.87 0.03 5.47
C ASP A 63 16.09 -0.43 6.71
N ASN A 64 14.76 -0.27 6.73
CA ASN A 64 13.94 -0.58 7.90
C ASN A 64 13.08 -1.84 7.67
N PRO A 65 13.33 -2.94 8.38
CA PRO A 65 12.60 -4.19 8.19
C PRO A 65 11.14 -4.14 8.67
N ALA A 66 10.74 -3.14 9.45
CA ALA A 66 9.37 -2.93 9.89
C ALA A 66 8.54 -2.09 8.90
N LEU A 67 9.16 -1.54 7.85
CA LEU A 67 8.53 -0.63 6.90
C LEU A 67 8.47 -1.21 5.50
N LEU A 68 7.36 -0.95 4.82
CA LEU A 68 7.27 -1.06 3.37
C LEU A 68 7.91 0.17 2.71
N ASN A 69 8.31 0.08 1.45
CA ASN A 69 8.96 1.18 0.74
C ASN A 69 8.57 1.27 -0.75
N MET A 70 8.57 2.49 -1.30
CA MET A 70 8.14 2.72 -2.70
C MET A 70 8.96 1.96 -3.74
N PRO A 71 10.30 1.89 -3.68
CA PRO A 71 11.06 1.14 -4.68
C PRO A 71 10.62 -0.31 -4.84
N THR A 72 10.44 -1.05 -3.74
CA THR A 72 9.98 -2.43 -3.78
C THR A 72 8.55 -2.53 -4.32
N GLY A 73 7.66 -1.62 -3.90
CA GLY A 73 6.28 -1.59 -4.38
C GLY A 73 6.16 -1.28 -5.88
N VAL A 74 6.93 -0.31 -6.39
CA VAL A 74 6.96 0.04 -7.82
C VAL A 74 7.45 -1.14 -8.64
N LYS A 75 8.57 -1.76 -8.23
CA LYS A 75 9.08 -2.95 -8.90
C LYS A 75 8.06 -4.08 -8.90
N ALA A 76 7.37 -4.28 -7.79
CA ALA A 76 6.34 -5.30 -7.68
C ALA A 76 5.13 -5.05 -8.59
N LEU A 77 4.71 -3.79 -8.74
CA LEU A 77 3.67 -3.40 -9.68
C LEU A 77 4.12 -3.62 -11.13
N GLU A 78 5.35 -3.19 -11.48
CA GLU A 78 5.93 -3.41 -12.82
C GLU A 78 5.98 -4.91 -13.15
N ASP A 79 6.47 -5.75 -12.23
CA ASP A 79 6.48 -7.21 -12.39
C ASP A 79 5.07 -7.77 -12.62
N ALA A 80 4.08 -7.31 -11.85
CA ALA A 80 2.72 -7.81 -11.95
C ALA A 80 2.06 -7.44 -13.29
N ILE A 81 2.32 -6.22 -13.79
CA ILE A 81 1.87 -5.76 -15.11
C ILE A 81 2.53 -6.57 -16.21
N LEU A 82 3.87 -6.68 -16.20
CA LEU A 82 4.63 -7.35 -17.26
C LEU A 82 4.31 -8.83 -17.35
N ASN A 83 4.02 -9.49 -16.22
CA ASN A 83 3.67 -10.89 -16.18
C ASN A 83 2.15 -11.16 -16.32
N GLY A 84 1.33 -10.13 -16.55
CA GLY A 84 -0.13 -10.28 -16.69
C GLY A 84 -0.80 -10.82 -15.42
N LYS A 85 -0.23 -10.58 -14.24
CA LYS A 85 -0.72 -11.07 -12.93
C LYS A 85 -1.61 -10.07 -12.21
N LEU A 86 -1.89 -8.92 -12.83
CA LEU A 86 -2.68 -7.85 -12.23
C LEU A 86 -3.97 -7.64 -13.02
N THR A 87 -5.10 -7.80 -12.34
CA THR A 87 -6.41 -7.39 -12.85
C THR A 87 -6.90 -6.22 -11.99
N ILE A 88 -7.25 -5.11 -12.63
CA ILE A 88 -7.79 -3.92 -11.97
C ILE A 88 -9.19 -3.69 -12.52
N GLU A 89 -10.16 -3.46 -11.63
CA GLU A 89 -11.50 -3.07 -12.05
C GLU A 89 -11.46 -1.77 -12.87
N LYS A 90 -12.24 -1.72 -13.95
CA LYS A 90 -12.27 -0.55 -14.83
C LYS A 90 -12.85 0.64 -14.09
N ASN A 91 -11.98 1.56 -13.71
CA ASN A 91 -12.34 2.81 -13.06
C ASN A 91 -11.70 4.00 -13.83
N PRO A 92 -12.49 4.99 -14.30
CA PRO A 92 -11.96 6.18 -14.97
C PRO A 92 -10.93 6.95 -14.15
N VAL A 93 -11.07 6.97 -12.82
CA VAL A 93 -10.13 7.64 -11.91
C VAL A 93 -8.79 6.91 -11.89
N THR A 94 -8.79 5.58 -11.84
CA THR A 94 -7.56 4.80 -11.91
C THR A 94 -6.85 4.99 -13.25
N ASN A 95 -7.59 5.04 -14.35
CA ASN A 95 -7.03 5.34 -15.68
C ASN A 95 -6.45 6.76 -15.76
N PHE A 96 -7.11 7.74 -15.13
CA PHE A 96 -6.60 9.10 -15.06
C PHE A 96 -5.31 9.18 -14.21
N CYS A 97 -5.28 8.53 -13.05
CA CYS A 97 -4.12 8.51 -12.19
C CYS A 97 -2.93 7.79 -12.84
N SER A 98 -3.17 6.69 -13.58
CA SER A 98 -2.12 5.97 -14.28
C SER A 98 -1.52 6.79 -15.42
N ALA A 99 -2.36 7.50 -16.19
CA ALA A 99 -1.89 8.39 -17.27
C ALA A 99 -1.05 9.58 -16.75
N ASN A 100 -1.27 10.02 -15.52
CA ASN A 100 -0.56 11.14 -14.90
C ASN A 100 0.71 10.74 -14.14
N MET A 101 0.91 9.45 -13.89
CA MET A 101 2.04 8.96 -13.12
C MET A 101 3.34 9.07 -13.91
N SER A 102 4.39 9.54 -13.23
CA SER A 102 5.76 9.54 -13.72
C SER A 102 6.66 8.94 -12.66
N LEU A 103 7.71 8.22 -13.05
CA LEU A 103 8.68 7.61 -12.14
C LEU A 103 10.00 8.39 -12.18
N ALA A 104 10.66 8.53 -11.03
CA ALA A 104 12.02 9.02 -10.89
C ALA A 104 12.94 7.83 -10.59
N PRO A 105 14.00 7.60 -11.40
CA PRO A 105 15.00 6.59 -11.08
C PRO A 105 15.85 7.03 -9.88
N GLY A 106 16.32 6.05 -9.12
CA GLY A 106 17.28 6.24 -8.04
C GLY A 106 18.72 6.16 -8.52
N ALA A 107 19.66 6.08 -7.56
CA ALA A 107 21.06 5.78 -7.87
C ALA A 107 21.20 4.39 -8.52
N ASN A 108 20.37 3.42 -8.10
CA ASN A 108 20.18 2.17 -8.80
C ASN A 108 19.01 2.33 -9.81
N PRO A 109 19.21 2.08 -11.12
CA PRO A 109 18.15 2.16 -12.13
C PRO A 109 16.96 1.24 -11.88
N ASP A 110 17.18 0.13 -11.19
CA ASP A 110 16.13 -0.84 -10.82
C ASP A 110 15.22 -0.33 -9.69
N GLN A 111 15.65 0.73 -9.00
CA GLN A 111 14.85 1.37 -7.98
C GLN A 111 14.23 2.65 -8.54
N LYS A 112 12.91 2.75 -8.41
CA LYS A 112 12.13 3.87 -8.92
C LYS A 112 11.10 4.30 -7.89
N VAL A 113 10.76 5.58 -7.88
CA VAL A 113 9.68 6.12 -7.02
C VAL A 113 8.75 7.04 -7.80
N PRO A 114 7.48 7.20 -7.39
CA PRO A 114 6.59 8.19 -7.99
C PRO A 114 7.17 9.62 -7.93
N ASN A 115 7.24 10.28 -9.09
CA ASN A 115 7.73 11.64 -9.23
C ASN A 115 6.59 12.64 -9.17
N ARG A 116 6.28 13.10 -7.95
CA ARG A 116 5.20 14.09 -7.72
C ARG A 116 5.41 15.42 -8.46
N ARG A 117 6.66 15.83 -8.74
CA ARG A 117 6.93 17.10 -9.45
C ARG A 117 6.66 17.03 -10.95
N LYS A 118 6.85 15.85 -11.55
CA LYS A 118 6.61 15.63 -13.00
C LYS A 118 5.24 15.03 -13.30
N ALA A 119 4.52 14.57 -12.28
CA ALA A 119 3.14 14.12 -12.43
C ALA A 119 2.23 15.27 -12.92
N ARG A 120 1.35 14.98 -13.89
CA ARG A 120 0.47 15.98 -14.52
C ARG A 120 -0.93 16.04 -13.91
N GLY A 121 -1.06 15.70 -12.63
CA GLY A 121 -2.33 15.65 -11.93
C GLY A 121 -2.29 14.77 -10.68
N ARG A 122 -3.46 14.27 -10.27
CA ARG A 122 -3.60 13.35 -9.14
C ARG A 122 -3.05 11.97 -9.51
N ILE A 123 -2.29 11.38 -8.59
CA ILE A 123 -1.69 10.04 -8.74
C ILE A 123 -2.01 9.13 -7.56
N ASP A 124 -2.88 9.57 -6.64
CA ASP A 124 -3.10 8.90 -5.36
C ASP A 124 -3.58 7.46 -5.54
N GLY A 125 -4.48 7.21 -6.51
CA GLY A 125 -4.93 5.84 -6.80
C GLY A 125 -3.80 4.90 -7.23
N MET A 126 -2.77 5.42 -7.91
CA MET A 126 -1.60 4.62 -8.27
C MET A 126 -0.63 4.46 -7.10
N VAL A 127 -0.49 5.47 -6.25
CA VAL A 127 0.31 5.36 -5.02
C VAL A 127 -0.30 4.31 -4.09
N ALA A 128 -1.61 4.36 -3.86
CA ALA A 128 -2.32 3.37 -3.06
C ALA A 128 -2.20 1.95 -3.64
N LEU A 129 -2.27 1.80 -4.98
CA LEU A 129 -2.04 0.51 -5.64
C LEU A 129 -0.62 -0.03 -5.40
N ILE A 130 0.39 0.84 -5.49
CA ILE A 130 1.79 0.48 -5.21
C ILE A 130 1.96 0.01 -3.76
N GLU A 131 1.40 0.75 -2.81
CA GLU A 131 1.46 0.42 -1.38
C GLU A 131 0.77 -0.91 -1.09
N ALA A 132 -0.40 -1.13 -1.67
CA ALA A 132 -1.19 -2.33 -1.46
C ALA A 132 -0.54 -3.58 -2.08
N ILE A 133 0.04 -3.48 -3.29
CA ILE A 133 0.82 -4.58 -3.89
C ILE A 133 2.06 -4.89 -3.06
N ASN A 134 2.73 -3.86 -2.53
CA ASN A 134 3.89 -4.05 -1.68
C ASN A 134 3.51 -4.79 -0.39
N GLY A 135 2.41 -4.38 0.24
CA GLY A 135 1.82 -5.09 1.37
C GLY A 135 1.53 -6.55 1.02
N ALA A 136 0.74 -6.79 -0.03
CA ALA A 136 0.32 -8.14 -0.43
C ALA A 136 1.48 -9.11 -0.75
N ARG A 137 2.59 -8.62 -1.28
CA ARG A 137 3.80 -9.42 -1.54
C ARG A 137 4.73 -9.55 -0.34
N SER A 138 4.58 -8.68 0.65
CA SER A 138 5.47 -8.67 1.81
C SER A 138 5.24 -9.91 2.68
N SER A 139 6.32 -10.42 3.26
CA SER A 139 6.23 -11.42 4.31
C SER A 139 5.57 -10.88 5.58
N ILE A 140 5.46 -9.55 5.73
CA ILE A 140 4.86 -8.89 6.89
C ILE A 140 3.37 -9.23 7.00
N THR A 141 2.60 -9.15 5.91
CA THR A 141 1.16 -9.46 5.93
C THR A 141 0.87 -10.94 5.67
N GLY A 142 1.88 -11.81 5.85
CA GLY A 142 1.71 -13.26 5.78
C GLY A 142 1.57 -13.86 4.38
N GLY A 143 1.96 -13.13 3.31
CA GLY A 143 2.04 -13.61 1.92
C GLY A 143 0.92 -14.56 1.51
N ALA A 144 -0.17 -14.03 0.94
CA ALA A 144 -1.35 -14.84 0.62
C ALA A 144 -0.98 -16.07 -0.24
N SER A 145 -1.32 -17.27 0.26
CA SER A 145 -1.09 -18.56 -0.41
C SER A 145 -2.01 -18.78 -1.63
N ALA A 146 -3.05 -17.96 -1.76
CA ALA A 146 -3.90 -17.81 -2.94
C ALA A 146 -3.77 -16.37 -3.44
N GLY A 147 -3.75 -16.15 -4.76
CA GLY A 147 -3.50 -14.83 -5.38
C GLY A 147 -4.27 -13.70 -4.67
N PRO A 148 -3.58 -12.76 -3.99
CA PRO A 148 -4.23 -11.82 -3.10
C PRO A 148 -5.15 -10.88 -3.88
N GLU A 149 -6.41 -10.77 -3.44
CA GLU A 149 -7.31 -9.71 -3.87
C GLU A 149 -6.91 -8.42 -3.15
N ILE A 150 -6.60 -7.38 -3.93
CA ILE A 150 -6.17 -6.08 -3.41
C ILE A 150 -7.34 -5.12 -3.47
N ILE A 151 -7.67 -4.53 -2.32
CA ILE A 151 -8.73 -3.54 -2.19
C ILE A 151 -8.06 -2.18 -1.95
N ILE A 152 -8.41 -1.20 -2.79
CA ILE A 152 -7.98 0.19 -2.65
C ILE A 152 -9.19 1.00 -2.20
N LEU A 153 -9.04 1.74 -1.11
CA LEU A 153 -10.07 2.59 -0.52
C LEU A 153 -9.77 4.07 -0.73
#